data_AF-A0A1Q7KTE6-F1
#
_entry.id   AF-A0A1Q7KTE6-F1
#
_cell.length_a   1.000
_cell.length_b   1.000
_cell.length_c   1.000
_cell.angle_alpha   90.00
_cell.angle_beta   90.00
_cell.angle_gamma   90.00
#
_symmetry.space_group_name_H-M   'P 1'
#
loop_
_entity.id
_entity.type
_entity.pdbx_description
1 polymer ?
#
loop_
_entity_poly.entity_id
_entity_poly.type
_entity_poly.pdbx_seq_one_letter_code
_entity_poly.pdbx_strand_id
1 'polypeptide(L)'
;MGVAPVFAQTQNQFAVPDPSGGQSYPVNYGITGGTVSDMTLDTNATSLVVSIQTTGDGSLTMTLPRTLIDAKAGADDDQFFVLVDGADTEFNESKTSTDRTITVSFIDGTEQIEVIGTQVVPEFGGIAFVILTIAILSTIVLSAKTRIKLGQ
;
A
#
# COMPACT_ATOMS: atom_id res chain seq x y z
N MET A 1 25.53 13.28 -32.85
CA MET A 1 24.88 13.73 -31.61
C MET A 1 24.56 12.46 -30.82
N GLY A 2 25.45 12.07 -29.91
CA GLY A 2 25.33 10.78 -29.20
C GLY A 2 24.26 10.90 -28.13
N VAL A 3 23.29 9.98 -28.13
CA VAL A 3 22.44 9.78 -26.97
C VAL A 3 23.34 9.22 -25.88
N ALA A 4 23.43 9.93 -24.75
CA ALA A 4 24.07 9.36 -23.58
C ALA A 4 23.36 8.05 -23.22
N PRO A 5 24.08 6.97 -22.88
CA PRO A 5 23.42 5.81 -22.30
C PRO A 5 22.71 6.28 -21.04
N VAL A 6 21.39 6.12 -21.00
CA VAL A 6 20.64 6.16 -19.74
C VAL A 6 21.17 4.97 -18.97
N PHE A 7 22.07 5.22 -18.00
CA PHE A 7 22.51 4.20 -17.08
C PHE A 7 21.27 3.67 -16.38
N ALA A 8 20.90 2.42 -16.65
CA ALA A 8 19.86 1.74 -15.92
C ALA A 8 20.26 1.77 -14.43
N GLN A 9 19.58 2.60 -13.65
CA GLN A 9 19.71 2.60 -12.20
C GLN A 9 19.36 1.18 -11.76
N THR A 10 20.24 0.53 -10.99
CA THR A 10 20.02 -0.84 -10.50
C THR A 10 18.71 -0.83 -9.71
N GLN A 11 17.63 -1.33 -10.31
CA GLN A 11 16.34 -1.38 -9.65
C GLN A 11 16.37 -2.56 -8.67
N ASN A 12 16.44 -2.25 -7.38
CA ASN A 12 16.30 -3.22 -6.33
C ASN A 12 14.83 -3.60 -6.18
N GLN A 13 14.54 -4.75 -5.57
CA GLN A 13 13.19 -5.20 -5.32
C GLN A 13 13.06 -5.64 -3.86
N PHE A 14 11.97 -5.24 -3.23
CA PHE A 14 11.57 -5.71 -1.91
C PHE A 14 10.26 -6.48 -2.03
N ALA A 15 10.15 -7.65 -1.39
CA ALA A 15 8.91 -8.41 -1.36
C ALA A 15 8.14 -8.04 -0.10
N VAL A 16 7.11 -7.20 -0.24
CA VAL A 16 6.27 -6.75 0.88
C VAL A 16 5.28 -7.86 1.22
N PRO A 17 5.34 -8.48 2.41
CA PRO A 17 4.43 -9.55 2.78
C PRO A 17 3.02 -9.01 3.04
N ASP A 18 2.01 -9.79 2.65
CA ASP A 18 0.63 -9.57 3.09
C ASP A 18 0.52 -9.88 4.60
N PRO A 19 0.07 -8.95 5.45
CA PRO A 19 -0.15 -9.20 6.88
C PRO A 19 -1.11 -10.36 7.19
N SER A 20 -2.05 -10.68 6.29
CA SER A 20 -2.94 -11.84 6.43
C SER A 20 -2.33 -13.16 5.95
N GLY A 21 -1.12 -13.09 5.39
CA GLY A 21 -0.30 -14.24 5.01
C GLY A 21 -0.58 -14.79 3.62
N GLY A 22 0.37 -15.60 3.14
CA GLY A 22 0.20 -16.42 1.93
C GLY A 22 0.54 -15.74 0.60
N GLN A 23 0.78 -14.42 0.57
CA GLN A 23 1.20 -13.68 -0.62
C GLN A 23 2.24 -12.60 -0.27
N SER A 24 3.02 -12.16 -1.26
CA SER A 24 3.92 -11.01 -1.12
C SER A 24 3.93 -10.22 -2.43
N TYR A 25 4.07 -8.91 -2.32
CA TYR A 25 3.99 -7.98 -3.43
C TYR A 25 5.38 -7.42 -3.73
N PRO A 26 5.88 -7.59 -4.96
CA PRO A 26 7.17 -7.02 -5.34
C PRO A 26 7.05 -5.50 -5.51
N VAL A 27 7.82 -4.76 -4.73
CA VAL A 27 8.01 -3.31 -4.87
C VAL A 27 9.40 -3.07 -5.45
N ASN A 28 9.44 -2.52 -6.66
CA ASN A 28 10.69 -2.10 -7.29
C ASN A 28 11.07 -0.73 -6.74
N TYR A 29 12.34 -0.56 -6.36
CA TYR A 29 12.82 0.70 -5.82
C TYR A 29 14.25 1.02 -6.24
N GLY A 30 14.57 2.31 -6.20
CA GLY A 30 15.92 2.85 -6.30
C GLY A 30 16.15 3.82 -5.16
N ILE A 31 17.31 3.73 -4.52
CA ILE A 31 17.68 4.62 -3.41
C ILE A 31 19.09 5.18 -3.62
N THR A 32 19.25 6.46 -3.33
CA THR A 32 20.55 7.15 -3.24
C THR A 32 20.73 7.66 -1.82
N GLY A 33 21.97 7.73 -1.30
CA GLY A 33 22.20 8.24 0.06
C GLY A 33 21.79 7.27 1.18
N GLY A 34 21.48 6.01 0.88
CA GLY A 34 21.13 5.04 1.89
C GLY A 34 20.77 3.67 1.31
N THR A 35 20.20 2.82 2.16
CA THR A 35 19.67 1.49 1.81
C THR A 35 18.29 1.29 2.42
N VAL A 36 17.41 0.56 1.73
CA VAL A 36 16.14 0.10 2.32
C VAL A 36 16.44 -1.16 3.14
N SER A 37 15.99 -1.17 4.40
CA SER A 37 16.16 -2.28 5.33
C SER A 37 14.89 -3.10 5.50
N ASP A 38 13.72 -2.45 5.45
CA ASP A 38 12.42 -3.12 5.57
C ASP A 38 11.31 -2.35 4.84
N MET A 39 10.26 -3.07 4.43
CA MET A 39 9.00 -2.50 3.98
C MET A 39 7.84 -3.31 4.56
N THR A 40 7.01 -2.67 5.37
CA THR A 40 5.91 -3.31 6.09
C THR A 40 4.63 -2.51 5.88
N LEU A 41 3.51 -3.21 5.67
CA LEU A 41 2.19 -2.59 5.63
C LEU A 41 1.65 -2.36 7.04
N ASP A 42 1.14 -1.17 7.31
CA ASP A 42 0.27 -0.90 8.45
C ASP A 42 -1.18 -0.80 7.96
N THR A 43 -1.95 -1.87 8.22
CA THR A 43 -3.36 -1.95 7.82
C THR A 43 -4.29 -1.11 8.69
N ASN A 44 -3.85 -0.63 9.85
CA ASN A 44 -4.63 0.30 10.67
C ASN A 44 -4.48 1.73 10.14
N ALA A 45 -3.25 2.12 9.77
CA ALA A 45 -2.95 3.42 9.19
C ALA A 45 -3.23 3.49 7.68
N THR A 46 -3.46 2.35 7.02
CA THR A 46 -3.63 2.25 5.57
C THR A 46 -2.39 2.75 4.83
N SER A 47 -1.21 2.33 5.31
CA SER A 47 0.07 2.84 4.86
C SER A 47 1.10 1.74 4.59
N LEU A 48 2.11 2.09 3.81
CA LEU A 48 3.35 1.35 3.65
C LEU A 48 4.46 2.09 4.39
N VAL A 49 5.03 1.44 5.40
CA VAL A 49 6.16 1.94 6.18
C VAL A 49 7.45 1.37 5.62
N VAL A 50 8.37 2.24 5.23
CA VAL A 50 9.68 1.91 4.67
C VAL A 50 10.76 2.33 5.64
N SER A 51 11.51 1.35 6.15
CA SER A 51 12.65 1.60 7.03
C SER A 51 13.93 1.71 6.22
N ILE A 52 14.65 2.81 6.38
CA ILE A 52 15.91 3.06 5.65
C ILE A 52 17.08 3.23 6.61
N GLN A 53 18.28 2.99 6.10
CA GLN A 53 19.53 3.37 6.77
C GLN A 53 20.26 4.34 5.85
N THR A 54 20.43 5.57 6.30
CA THR A 54 21.10 6.62 5.52
C THR A 54 22.62 6.55 5.65
N THR A 55 23.29 7.05 4.62
CA THR A 55 24.74 7.29 4.60
C THR A 55 25.04 8.72 4.12
N GLY A 56 24.02 9.58 4.07
CA GLY A 56 24.03 10.89 3.44
C GLY A 56 22.63 11.30 2.94
N ASP A 57 22.49 12.55 2.51
CA ASP A 57 21.26 13.04 1.89
C ASP A 57 20.96 12.26 0.60
N GLY A 58 19.68 12.05 0.32
CA GLY A 58 19.27 11.07 -0.65
C GLY A 58 17.85 11.19 -1.15
N SER A 59 17.48 10.20 -1.94
CA SER A 59 16.13 10.06 -2.47
C SER A 59 15.76 8.60 -2.60
N LEU A 60 14.50 8.30 -2.35
CA LEU A 60 13.90 6.99 -2.53
C LEU A 60 12.83 7.09 -3.61
N THR A 61 12.98 6.30 -4.66
CA THR A 61 11.97 6.10 -5.70
C THR A 61 11.41 4.69 -5.59
N MET A 62 10.09 4.55 -5.56
CA MET A 62 9.40 3.26 -5.43
C MET A 62 8.26 3.17 -6.43
N THR A 63 8.13 2.01 -7.08
CA THR A 63 6.98 1.66 -7.90
C THR A 63 6.09 0.71 -7.12
N LEU A 64 4.95 1.25 -6.69
CA LEU A 64 3.95 0.62 -5.84
C LEU A 64 2.85 0.03 -6.72
N PRO A 65 2.62 -1.29 -6.70
CA PRO A 65 1.46 -1.88 -7.36
C PRO A 65 0.18 -1.32 -6.72
N ARG A 66 -0.79 -0.88 -7.53
CA ARG A 66 -2.11 -0.44 -7.02
C ARG A 66 -2.87 -1.55 -6.31
N THR A 67 -2.53 -2.79 -6.60
CA THR A 67 -3.05 -3.97 -5.91
C THR A 67 -2.47 -4.14 -4.52
N LEU A 68 -1.37 -3.46 -4.15
CA LEU A 68 -0.76 -3.47 -2.83
C LEU A 68 -1.26 -2.28 -1.99
N ILE A 69 -1.18 -1.08 -2.57
CA ILE A 69 -1.57 0.18 -1.94
C ILE A 69 -2.03 1.16 -3.04
N ASP A 70 -3.13 1.88 -2.81
CA ASP A 70 -3.59 2.93 -3.72
C ASP A 70 -4.25 4.09 -2.95
N ALA A 71 -4.40 5.22 -3.63
CA ALA A 71 -5.12 6.39 -3.17
C ALA A 71 -6.23 6.74 -4.17
N LYS A 72 -7.48 6.64 -3.72
CA LYS A 72 -8.69 6.72 -4.53
C LYS A 72 -9.76 7.56 -3.84
N ALA A 73 -10.39 8.45 -4.61
CA ALA A 73 -11.60 9.16 -4.23
C ALA A 73 -12.77 8.59 -5.06
N GLY A 74 -13.34 7.48 -4.60
CA GLY A 74 -14.32 6.72 -5.38
C GLY A 74 -13.66 6.00 -6.56
N ALA A 75 -14.06 6.32 -7.79
CA ALA A 75 -13.47 5.71 -8.99
C ALA A 75 -12.19 6.43 -9.46
N ASP A 76 -12.02 7.68 -9.05
CA ASP A 76 -10.93 8.54 -9.50
C ASP A 76 -9.68 8.39 -8.61
N ASP A 77 -8.52 8.67 -9.19
CA ASP A 77 -7.26 8.70 -8.44
C ASP A 77 -7.22 9.92 -7.52
N ASP A 78 -6.92 9.66 -6.24
CA ASP A 78 -6.50 10.70 -5.30
C ASP A 78 -4.96 10.71 -5.19
N GLN A 79 -4.40 11.57 -4.35
CA GLN A 79 -2.98 11.64 -4.05
C GLN A 79 -2.63 10.85 -2.78
N PHE A 80 -1.44 10.26 -2.74
CA PHE A 80 -0.89 9.77 -1.47
C PHE A 80 -0.55 10.92 -0.52
N PHE A 81 -0.44 10.61 0.76
CA PHE A 81 0.32 11.42 1.71
C PHE A 81 1.65 10.71 2.00
N VAL A 82 2.75 11.45 2.03
CA VAL A 82 4.07 10.89 2.31
C VAL A 82 4.67 11.60 3.49
N LEU A 83 5.11 10.82 4.49
CA LEU A 83 5.78 11.32 5.67
C LEU A 83 7.24 10.87 5.67
N VAL A 84 8.13 11.74 6.12
CA VAL A 84 9.53 11.44 6.42
C VAL A 84 9.72 11.65 7.92
N ASP A 85 10.05 10.59 8.65
CA ASP A 85 10.12 10.56 10.12
C ASP A 85 8.86 11.17 10.79
N GLY A 86 7.68 10.89 10.22
CA GLY A 86 6.39 11.37 10.70
C GLY A 86 6.04 12.82 10.34
N ALA A 87 6.89 13.54 9.61
CA ALA A 87 6.62 14.88 9.11
C ALA A 87 6.18 14.85 7.64
N ASP A 88 5.15 15.64 7.31
CA ASP A 88 4.67 15.80 5.93
C ASP A 88 5.76 16.35 5.00
N THR A 89 5.82 15.82 3.78
CA THR A 89 6.85 16.18 2.81
C THR A 89 6.31 16.24 1.39
N GLU A 90 6.95 17.06 0.57
CA GLU A 90 6.70 17.03 -0.87
C GLU A 90 7.33 15.80 -1.52
N PHE A 91 6.60 15.24 -2.48
CA PHE A 91 7.05 14.11 -3.27
C PHE A 91 6.53 14.25 -4.69
N ASN A 92 7.20 13.57 -5.61
CA ASN A 92 6.73 13.48 -6.99
C ASN A 92 6.01 12.15 -7.19
N GLU A 93 4.90 12.18 -7.94
CA GLU A 93 4.12 10.99 -8.27
C GLU A 93 3.88 10.87 -9.76
N SER A 94 3.93 9.65 -10.28
CA SER A 94 3.41 9.29 -11.59
C SER A 94 2.49 8.07 -11.49
N LYS A 95 1.46 8.04 -12.33
CA LYS A 95 0.35 7.09 -12.23
C LYS A 95 0.21 6.33 -13.54
N THR A 96 0.08 5.01 -13.46
CA THR A 96 -0.37 4.15 -14.56
C THR A 96 -1.67 3.47 -14.18
N SER A 97 -2.23 2.62 -15.04
CA SER A 97 -3.40 1.81 -14.70
C SER A 97 -3.13 0.74 -13.63
N THR A 98 -1.86 0.34 -13.45
CA THR A 98 -1.47 -0.79 -12.59
C THR A 98 -0.61 -0.37 -11.41
N ASP A 99 0.11 0.74 -11.54
CA ASP A 99 1.15 1.13 -10.59
C ASP A 99 1.10 2.63 -10.27
N ARG A 100 1.69 2.97 -9.15
CA ARG A 100 2.00 4.33 -8.72
C ARG A 100 3.49 4.41 -8.44
N THR A 101 4.20 5.30 -9.11
CA THR A 101 5.62 5.53 -8.83
C THR A 101 5.77 6.82 -8.07
N ILE A 102 6.35 6.74 -6.87
CA ILE A 102 6.65 7.91 -6.04
C ILE A 102 8.16 8.12 -5.93
N THR A 103 8.56 9.38 -5.82
CA THR A 103 9.94 9.78 -5.49
C THR A 103 9.91 10.81 -4.38
N VAL A 104 10.61 10.53 -3.29
CA VAL A 104 10.72 11.39 -2.11
C VAL A 104 12.19 11.60 -1.75
N SER A 105 12.54 12.83 -1.37
CA SER A 105 13.89 13.15 -0.90
C SER A 105 13.96 13.06 0.63
N PHE A 106 15.12 12.69 1.15
CA PHE A 106 15.38 12.61 2.59
C PHE A 106 16.78 13.16 2.91
N ILE A 107 17.02 13.48 4.18
CA ILE A 107 18.32 13.93 4.67
C ILE A 107 19.03 12.80 5.42
N ASP A 108 20.33 12.95 5.63
CA ASP A 108 21.06 12.02 6.50
C ASP A 108 20.48 12.02 7.93
N GLY A 109 20.31 10.83 8.49
CA GLY A 109 19.67 10.61 9.78
C GLY A 109 18.18 10.23 9.69
N THR A 110 17.57 10.27 8.50
CA THR A 110 16.20 9.75 8.32
C THR A 110 16.15 8.24 8.53
N GLU A 111 15.17 7.78 9.29
CA GLU A 111 15.01 6.36 9.60
C GLU A 111 13.80 5.76 8.88
N GLN A 112 12.78 6.58 8.61
CA GLN A 112 11.50 6.11 8.13
C GLN A 112 10.89 7.01 7.05
N ILE A 113 10.32 6.37 6.05
CA ILE A 113 9.42 6.98 5.06
C ILE A 113 8.10 6.22 5.11
N GLU A 114 6.99 6.93 5.25
CA GLU A 114 5.65 6.34 5.29
C GLU A 114 4.81 6.86 4.13
N VAL A 115 4.17 5.94 3.38
CA VAL A 115 3.28 6.26 2.27
C VAL A 115 1.86 5.87 2.67
N ILE A 116 0.98 6.86 2.81
CA ILE A 116 -0.39 6.67 3.29
C ILE A 116 -1.34 6.79 2.10
N GLY A 117 -2.14 5.75 1.90
CA GLY A 117 -3.17 5.68 0.86
C GLY A 117 -4.58 5.67 1.44
N THR A 118 -5.54 5.33 0.58
CA THR A 118 -6.94 5.10 0.98
C THR A 118 -7.26 3.61 1.10
N GLN A 119 -6.36 2.75 0.62
CA GLN A 119 -6.48 1.30 0.66
C GLN A 119 -5.10 0.64 0.68
N VAL A 120 -4.99 -0.46 1.44
CA VAL A 120 -3.86 -1.40 1.43
C VAL A 120 -4.38 -2.82 1.47
N VAL A 121 -3.56 -3.78 1.04
CA VAL A 121 -3.90 -5.20 1.18
C VAL A 121 -3.81 -5.64 2.66
N PRO A 122 -4.71 -6.55 3.11
CA PRO A 122 -5.87 -7.07 2.41
C PRO A 122 -7.16 -6.42 2.89
N GLU A 123 -7.88 -5.84 1.94
CA GLU A 123 -9.31 -5.64 2.10
C GLU A 123 -9.97 -7.01 2.20
N PHE A 124 -10.57 -7.35 3.35
CA PHE A 124 -11.45 -8.52 3.48
C PHE A 124 -12.71 -8.42 2.58
N GLY A 125 -12.78 -7.47 1.63
CA GLY A 125 -13.96 -7.09 0.86
C GLY A 125 -14.51 -8.18 -0.07
N GLY A 126 -13.71 -9.15 -0.52
CA GLY A 126 -14.27 -10.27 -1.30
C GLY A 126 -15.01 -11.27 -0.41
N ILE A 127 -14.28 -11.86 0.53
CA ILE A 127 -14.79 -12.96 1.36
C ILE A 127 -15.74 -12.50 2.46
N ALA A 128 -15.52 -11.32 3.06
CA ALA A 128 -16.43 -10.80 4.09
C ALA A 128 -17.80 -10.49 3.49
N PHE A 129 -17.87 -9.97 2.26
CA PHE A 129 -19.15 -9.74 1.58
C PHE A 129 -19.84 -11.06 1.18
N VAL A 130 -19.10 -12.08 0.73
CA VAL A 130 -19.69 -13.41 0.48
C VAL A 130 -20.24 -14.02 1.77
N ILE A 131 -19.48 -13.99 2.87
CA ILE A 131 -19.93 -14.50 4.16
C ILE A 131 -21.13 -13.69 4.68
N LEU A 132 -21.08 -12.35 4.59
CA LEU A 132 -22.16 -11.45 5.01
C LEU A 132 -23.43 -11.69 4.20
N THR A 133 -23.33 -11.82 2.88
CA THR A 133 -24.48 -12.10 2.01
C THR A 133 -25.10 -13.46 2.30
N ILE A 134 -24.30 -14.51 2.47
CA ILE A 134 -24.79 -15.84 2.87
C ILE A 134 -25.47 -15.78 4.24
N ALA A 135 -24.91 -15.04 5.20
CA ALA A 135 -25.48 -14.90 6.54
C ALA A 135 -26.85 -14.20 6.50
N ILE A 136 -26.97 -13.07 5.79
CA ILE A 136 -28.23 -12.32 5.65
C ILE A 136 -29.30 -13.19 4.98
N LEU A 137 -28.97 -13.87 3.88
CA LEU A 137 -29.90 -14.76 3.19
C LEU A 137 -30.38 -15.90 4.10
N SER A 138 -29.46 -16.50 4.87
CA SER A 138 -29.78 -17.57 5.82
C SER A 138 -30.73 -17.10 6.93
N THR A 139 -30.48 -15.92 7.51
CA THR A 139 -31.34 -15.33 8.54
C THR A 139 -32.74 -15.07 8.01
N ILE A 140 -32.89 -14.49 6.81
CA ILE A 140 -34.21 -14.23 6.21
C ILE A 140 -34.99 -15.55 6.03
N VAL A 141 -34.36 -16.58 5.49
CA VAL A 141 -34.99 -17.89 5.28
C VAL A 141 -35.43 -18.53 6.59
N LEU A 142 -34.59 -18.47 7.63
CA LEU A 142 -34.91 -19.00 8.96
C LEU A 142 -36.03 -18.19 9.63
N SER A 143 -36.00 -16.86 9.55
CA SER A 143 -37.06 -15.99 10.08
C SER A 143 -38.39 -16.18 9.36
N ALA A 144 -38.38 -16.41 8.04
CA ALA A 144 -39.59 -16.69 7.27
C ALA A 144 -40.19 -18.07 7.57
N LYS A 145 -39.36 -19.07 7.91
CA LYS A 145 -39.83 -20.42 8.26
C LYS A 145 -40.25 -20.57 9.72
N THR A 146 -39.66 -19.79 10.63
CA THR A 146 -39.98 -19.87 12.06
C THR A 146 -41.22 -19.04 12.40
N ARG A 147 -42.43 -19.61 12.27
CA ARG A 147 -43.57 -19.11 13.05
C ARG A 147 -43.30 -19.42 14.52
N ILE A 148 -42.75 -18.47 15.26
CA ILE A 148 -42.64 -18.56 16.73
C ILE A 148 -44.08 -18.63 17.27
N LYS A 149 -44.52 -19.83 17.64
CA LYS A 149 -45.72 -19.99 18.47
C LYS A 149 -45.31 -19.58 19.89
N LEU A 150 -45.50 -18.30 20.23
CA LEU A 150 -45.40 -17.84 21.60
C LEU A 150 -46.61 -18.39 22.37
N GLY A 151 -46.35 -18.92 23.56
CA GLY A 151 -47.16 -19.92 24.26
C GLY A 151 -48.67 -19.67 24.36
N GLN A 152 -49.42 -20.78 24.32
CA GLN A 152 -50.63 -20.95 25.12
C GLN A 152 -50.27 -21.68 26.42
#